data_AF-A0A7Y3SWS1-F1
#
_entry.id   AF-A0A7Y3SWS1-F1
#
_cell.length_a   1.000
_cell.length_b   1.000
_cell.length_c   1.000
_cell.angle_alpha   90.00
_cell.angle_beta   90.00
_cell.angle_gamma   90.00
#
_symmetry.space_group_name_H-M   'P 1'
#
loop_
_entity.id
_entity.type
_entity.pdbx_description
1 polymer ?
#
loop_
_entity_poly.entity_id
_entity_poly.type
_entity_poly.pdbx_seq_one_letter_code
_entity_poly.pdbx_strand_id
1 'polypeptide(L)' 'MNELIIDTRIYKKAYVMIAINAYSGITKIESQFDLEKNKGILQFKCPDDKYELFRDEFCNYLIAVIATAV' A
#
# COMPACT_ATOMS: atom_id res chain seq x y z
N MET A 1 10.46 9.30 -7.36
CA MET A 1 9.30 9.67 -6.53
C MET A 1 8.65 8.37 -6.08
N ASN A 2 8.66 8.10 -4.78
CA ASN A 2 8.40 6.77 -4.21
C ASN A 2 6.89 6.54 -3.99
N GLU A 3 6.14 6.53 -5.09
CA GLU A 3 4.68 6.48 -5.13
C GLU A 3 4.16 5.19 -5.77
N LEU A 4 3.24 4.51 -5.09
CA LEU A 4 2.48 3.39 -5.62
C LEU A 4 1.01 3.80 -5.80
N ILE A 5 0.51 3.64 -7.02
CA ILE A 5 -0.90 3.86 -7.36
C ILE A 5 -1.62 2.50 -7.34
N ILE A 6 -2.77 2.44 -6.68
CA ILE A 6 -3.61 1.24 -6.60
C ILE A 6 -5.05 1.51 -7.05
N ASP A 7 -5.68 0.50 -7.62
CA ASP A 7 -7.11 0.51 -7.94
C ASP A 7 -7.92 0.04 -6.73
N THR A 8 -8.78 0.89 -6.19
CA THR A 8 -9.53 0.60 -4.96
C THR A 8 -10.71 -0.36 -5.17
N ARG A 9 -11.03 -0.73 -6.41
CA ARG A 9 -11.99 -1.81 -6.72
C ARG A 9 -11.39 -3.19 -6.43
N ILE A 10 -10.08 -3.32 -6.63
CA ILE A 10 -9.32 -4.54 -6.37
C ILE A 10 -8.81 -4.49 -4.93
N TYR A 11 -8.07 -3.43 -4.61
CA TYR A 11 -7.45 -3.21 -3.31
C TYR A 11 -8.33 -2.30 -2.46
N LYS A 12 -9.42 -2.86 -1.89
CA LYS A 12 -10.34 -2.08 -1.04
C LYS A 12 -9.57 -1.34 0.05
N LYS A 13 -9.96 -0.10 0.32
CA LYS A 13 -9.32 0.78 1.32
C LYS A 13 -9.07 0.07 2.66
N ALA A 14 -10.02 -0.73 3.14
CA ALA A 14 -9.87 -1.45 4.41
C ALA A 14 -8.65 -2.38 4.43
N TYR A 15 -8.44 -3.17 3.39
CA TYR A 15 -7.28 -4.08 3.29
C TYR A 15 -5.97 -3.32 3.16
N VAL A 16 -5.98 -2.23 2.40
CA VAL A 16 -4.81 -1.36 2.24
C VAL A 16 -4.41 -0.73 3.57
N MET A 17 -5.38 -0.26 4.36
CA MET A 17 -5.11 0.31 5.69
C MET A 17 -4.56 -0.74 6.66
N ILE A 18 -5.07 -1.99 6.63
CA ILE A 18 -4.52 -3.10 7.42
C ILE A 18 -3.05 -3.35 7.03
N ALA A 19 -2.76 -3.41 5.73
CA ALA A 19 -1.41 -3.60 5.22
C ALA A 19 -0.47 -2.45 5.63
N ILE A 20 -0.91 -1.19 5.50
CA ILE A 20 -0.13 -0.01 5.92
C ILE A 20 0.17 -0.08 7.42
N ASN A 21 -0.82 -0.39 8.25
CA ASN A 21 -0.63 -0.44 9.69
C ASN A 21 0.36 -1.54 10.09
N ALA A 22 0.28 -2.72 9.48
CA ALA A 22 1.22 -3.80 9.74
C ALA A 22 2.64 -3.47 9.25
N TYR A 23 2.76 -2.82 8.10
CA TYR A 23 4.04 -2.46 7.48
C TYR A 23 4.68 -1.20 8.09
N SER A 24 3.94 -0.44 8.91
CA SER A 24 4.38 0.81 9.52
C SER A 24 5.61 0.68 10.43
N GLY A 25 5.91 -0.53 10.92
CA GLY A 25 7.13 -0.84 11.67
C GLY A 25 8.40 -0.89 10.83
N ILE A 26 8.29 -0.98 9.51
CA ILE A 26 9.44 -1.05 8.58
C ILE A 26 9.66 0.31 7.91
N THR A 27 8.59 0.90 7.36
CA THR A 27 8.65 2.21 6.72
C THR A 27 7.34 2.96 6.88
N LYS A 28 7.41 4.29 6.97
CA LYS A 28 6.21 5.12 7.01
C LYS A 28 5.61 5.21 5.61
N ILE A 29 4.33 4.85 5.47
CA ILE A 29 3.56 4.99 4.25
C ILE A 29 2.46 6.01 4.49
N GLU A 30 2.45 7.10 3.72
CA GLU A 30 1.35 8.06 3.68
C GLU A 30 0.37 7.65 2.58
N SER A 31 -0.93 7.76 2.82
CA SER A 31 -1.95 7.29 1.86
C SER A 31 -3.03 8.34 1.62
N GLN A 32 -3.44 8.49 0.36
CA GLN A 32 -4.60 9.29 -0.05
C GLN A 32 -5.52 8.43 -0.92
N PHE A 33 -6.83 8.53 -0.71
CA PHE A 33 -7.82 7.75 -1.45
C PHE A 33 -8.88 8.67 -2.06
N ASP A 34 -9.11 8.50 -3.35
CA ASP A 34 -10.21 9.08 -4.11
C ASP A 34 -11.13 7.93 -4.55
N LEU A 35 -12.18 7.68 -3.77
CA LEU A 35 -13.10 6.55 -4.00
C LEU A 35 -13.99 6.78 -5.21
N GLU A 36 -14.26 8.03 -5.59
CA GLU A 36 -15.04 8.36 -6.79
C GLU A 36 -14.24 7.98 -8.05
N LYS A 37 -12.92 8.21 -8.02
CA LYS A 37 -12.00 7.81 -9.11
C LYS A 37 -11.45 6.40 -8.98
N ASN A 38 -11.89 5.63 -7.98
CA ASN A 38 -11.37 4.30 -7.68
C ASN A 38 -9.84 4.24 -7.52
N LYS A 39 -9.22 5.28 -6.95
CA LYS A 39 -7.77 5.45 -6.91
C LYS A 39 -7.25 5.61 -5.49
N GLY A 40 -6.20 4.85 -5.15
CA GLY A 40 -5.38 5.06 -3.95
C GLY A 40 -3.96 5.45 -4.36
N ILE A 41 -3.37 6.40 -3.63
CA ILE A 41 -1.99 6.84 -3.78
C ILE A 41 -1.27 6.55 -2.47
N LEU A 42 -0.21 5.76 -2.53
CA LEU A 42 0.63 5.39 -1.39
C LEU A 42 2.03 5.97 -1.57
N GLN A 43 2.49 6.77 -0.62
CA GLN A 43 3.80 7.40 -0.65
C GLN A 43 4.70 6.82 0.44
N PHE A 44 5.78 6.16 0.02
CA PHE A 44 6.74 5.53 0.91
C PHE A 44 7.79 6.56 1.34
N LYS A 45 7.95 6.77 2.64
CA LYS A 45 8.98 7.65 3.20
C LYS A 45 10.27 6.87 3.40
N CYS A 46 10.93 6.54 2.29
CA CYS A 46 12.19 5.81 2.26
C CYS A 46 13.17 6.42 1.23
N PRO A 47 14.46 6.08 1.32
CA PRO A 47 15.42 6.33 0.26
C PRO A 47 15.02 5.68 -1.08
N ASP A 48 15.41 6.30 -2.20
CA ASP A 48 15.04 5.85 -3.54
C ASP A 48 15.62 4.46 -3.88
N ASP A 49 16.82 4.13 -3.39
CA ASP A 49 17.44 2.81 -3.57
C ASP A 49 16.72 1.68 -2.81
N LYS A 50 15.86 2.02 -1.85
CA LYS A 50 15.05 1.07 -1.06
C LYS A 50 13.61 0.98 -1.52
N TYR A 51 13.17 1.90 -2.37
CA TYR A 51 11.76 2.01 -2.75
C TYR A 51 11.24 0.74 -3.42
N GLU A 52 11.98 0.18 -4.38
CA GLU A 52 11.53 -1.04 -5.09
C GLU A 52 11.38 -2.22 -4.14
N LEU A 53 12.35 -2.43 -3.25
CA LEU A 53 12.30 -3.48 -2.23
C LEU A 53 11.07 -3.32 -1.34
N PHE A 54 10.87 -2.13 -0.75
CA PHE A 54 9.74 -1.89 0.16
C PHE A 54 8.38 -1.93 -0.55
N ARG A 55 8.32 -1.48 -1.80
CA ARG A 55 7.11 -1.59 -2.63
C ARG A 55 6.75 -3.06 -2.83
N ASP A 56 7.70 -3.89 -3.20
CA ASP A 56 7.45 -5.31 -3.52
C ASP A 56 7.07 -6.10 -2.26
N GLU A 57 7.77 -5.88 -1.15
CA GLU A 57 7.43 -6.46 0.16
C GLU A 57 6.04 -6.03 0.63
N PHE A 58 5.69 -4.74 0.51
CA PHE A 58 4.37 -4.23 0.84
C PHE A 58 3.27 -4.85 -0.04
N CYS A 59 3.49 -4.97 -1.34
CA CYS A 59 2.54 -5.60 -2.27
C CYS A 59 2.29 -7.06 -1.92
N ASN A 60 3.33 -7.82 -1.58
CA ASN A 60 3.19 -9.20 -1.11
C ASN A 60 2.34 -9.29 0.16
N TYR A 61 2.60 -8.37 1.12
CA TYR A 61 1.82 -8.30 2.35
C TYR A 61 0.34 -7.96 2.08
N LEU A 62 0.08 -7.00 1.19
CA LEU A 62 -1.27 -6.60 0.79
C LEU A 62 -2.05 -7.77 0.15
N ILE A 63 -1.40 -8.55 -0.72
CA ILE A 63 -2.01 -9.74 -1.32
C ILE A 63 -2.36 -10.78 -0.24
N ALA A 64 -1.46 -11.01 0.72
CA ALA A 64 -1.72 -11.94 1.83
C ALA A 64 -2.88 -11.49 2.72
N VAL A 65 -2.98 -10.19 3.03
CA VAL A 65 -4.11 -9.60 3.77
C VAL A 65 -5.42 -9.84 3.02
N ILE A 66 -5.42 -9.68 1.69
CA ILE A 66 -6.62 -9.93 0.89
C ILE A 66 -6.99 -11.41 0.90
N ALA A 67 -6.03 -12.31 0.67
CA ALA A 67 -6.27 -13.74 0.62
C ALA A 67 -6.80 -14.33 1.93
N THR A 68 -6.45 -13.73 3.08
CA THR A 68 -6.88 -14.19 4.42
C THR A 68 -8.18 -13.56 4.90
N ALA A 69 -8.68 -12.54 4.22
CA ALA A 69 -9.92 -11.84 4.56
C ALA A 69 -11.15 -12.28 3.74
N VAL A 70 -10.96 -13.24 2.82
CA VAL A 70 -12.01 -13.92 2.04
C VAL A 70 -12.37 -15.23 2.71
#